data_AF-A0AA88AWE6-F1
#
_entry.id   AF-A0AA88AWE6-F1
#
_cell.length_a   1.000
_cell.length_b   1.000
_cell.length_c   1.000
_cell.angle_alpha   90.00
_cell.angle_beta   90.00
_cell.angle_gamma   90.00
#
_symmetry.space_group_name_H-M   'P 1'
#
loop_
_entity.id
_entity.type
_entity.pdbx_description
1 polymer ?
#
loop_
_entity_poly.entity_id
_entity_poly.type
_entity_poly.pdbx_seq_one_letter_code
_entity_poly.pdbx_strand_id
1 'polypeptide(L)'
;MLHNSYMEIQKKASPDGSYIYLPNSTFRRYWNVDLWKNFFTKLLNTSPGYDGKELLQELRESFQRYMCSNPQLIKKLKELLVKQRSSLCSA
;
A
#
# COMPACT_ATOMS: atom_id res chain seq x y z
N MET A 1 -2.59 8.56 -7.22
CA MET A 1 -2.24 7.15 -6.90
C MET A 1 -0.72 7.00 -6.92
N LEU A 2 -0.13 5.96 -6.30
CA LEU A 2 1.31 5.78 -6.03
C LEU A 2 2.29 6.09 -7.19
N HIS A 3 1.83 6.03 -8.45
CA HIS A 3 2.62 6.26 -9.65
C HIS A 3 2.21 7.51 -10.46
N ASN A 4 1.34 8.36 -9.92
CA ASN A 4 0.75 9.50 -10.62
C ASN A 4 -0.02 9.14 -11.92
N SER A 5 -0.36 7.87 -12.08
CA SER A 5 -1.18 7.30 -13.14
C SER A 5 -2.17 6.28 -12.53
N TYR A 6 -3.16 5.86 -13.33
CA TYR A 6 -4.03 4.75 -12.94
C TYR A 6 -3.21 3.47 -12.74
N MET A 7 -3.55 2.70 -11.70
CA MET A 7 -2.84 1.46 -11.38
C MET A 7 -3.34 0.33 -12.28
N GLU A 8 -2.47 -0.17 -13.15
CA GLU A 8 -2.74 -1.39 -13.92
C GLU A 8 -2.65 -2.63 -13.04
N ILE A 9 -3.57 -3.57 -13.26
CA ILE A 9 -3.66 -4.84 -12.53
C ILE A 9 -3.37 -5.97 -13.50
N GLN A 10 -2.47 -6.88 -13.11
CA GLN A 10 -2.17 -8.11 -13.83
C GLN A 10 -2.83 -9.30 -13.12
N LYS A 11 -3.40 -10.20 -13.92
CA LYS A 11 -3.93 -11.50 -13.48
C LYS A 11 -2.83 -12.54 -13.66
N LYS A 12 -2.38 -13.16 -12.57
CA LYS A 12 -1.31 -14.16 -12.56
C LYS A 12 -1.88 -15.52 -12.16
N ALA A 13 -1.52 -16.57 -12.90
CA ALA A 13 -1.88 -17.94 -12.53
C ALA A 13 -1.06 -18.39 -11.31
N SER A 14 -1.74 -19.00 -10.35
CA SER A 14 -1.13 -19.65 -9.19
C SER A 14 -0.91 -21.14 -9.48
N PRO A 15 0.03 -21.81 -8.79
CA PRO A 15 0.33 -23.23 -9.02
C PRO A 15 -0.86 -24.18 -8.76
N ASP A 16 -1.81 -23.75 -7.94
CA ASP A 16 -3.05 -24.47 -7.62
C ASP A 16 -4.16 -24.31 -8.68
N GLY A 17 -3.87 -23.64 -9.80
CA GLY A 17 -4.84 -23.36 -10.86
C GLY A 17 -5.76 -22.17 -10.57
N SER A 18 -5.62 -21.53 -9.41
CA SER A 18 -6.31 -20.28 -9.10
C SER A 18 -5.63 -19.08 -9.76
N TYR A 19 -6.23 -17.90 -9.59
CA TYR A 19 -5.66 -16.65 -10.08
C TYR A 19 -5.47 -15.67 -8.94
N ILE A 20 -4.34 -14.95 -8.99
CA ILE A 20 -4.04 -13.83 -8.11
C ILE A 20 -3.91 -12.54 -8.92
N TYR A 21 -4.54 -11.49 -8.44
CA TYR A 21 -4.48 -10.14 -9.01
C TYR A 21 -3.44 -9.32 -8.25
N LEU A 22 -2.51 -8.72 -9.00
CA LEU A 22 -1.42 -7.91 -8.46
C LEU A 22 -1.27 -6.61 -9.25
N PRO A 23 -0.68 -5.55 -8.68
CA PRO A 23 -0.25 -4.40 -9.47
C PRO A 23 0.75 -4.83 -10.54
N ASN A 24 0.64 -4.24 -11.73
CA ASN A 24 1.62 -4.41 -12.81
C ASN A 24 2.90 -3.59 -12.51
N SER A 25 2.75 -2.47 -11.80
CA SER A 25 3.83 -1.54 -11.49
C SER A 25 4.90 -2.15 -10.58
N THR A 26 6.17 -1.92 -10.93
CA THR A 26 7.29 -2.31 -10.08
C THR A 26 7.35 -1.45 -8.82
N PHE A 27 7.56 -2.09 -7.67
CA PHE A 27 7.85 -1.38 -6.42
C PHE A 27 9.24 -0.76 -6.45
N ARG A 28 9.38 0.44 -5.88
CA ARG A 28 10.67 1.11 -5.79
C ARG A 28 11.53 0.44 -4.73
N ARG A 29 12.84 0.32 -4.99
CA ARG A 29 13.81 -0.36 -4.10
C ARG A 29 13.81 0.17 -2.66
N TYR A 30 13.54 1.46 -2.48
CA TYR A 30 13.56 2.10 -1.16
C TYR A 30 12.23 2.01 -0.40
N TRP A 31 11.25 1.27 -0.92
CA TRP A 31 9.99 1.00 -0.23
C TRP A 31 10.08 -0.27 0.60
N ASN A 32 9.22 -0.37 1.61
CA ASN A 32 8.94 -1.64 2.26
C ASN A 32 8.09 -2.51 1.29
N VAL A 33 8.77 -3.21 0.38
CA VAL A 33 8.15 -3.96 -0.71
C VAL A 33 7.19 -5.01 -0.19
N ASP A 34 7.53 -5.69 0.90
CA ASP A 34 6.70 -6.76 1.45
C ASP A 34 5.40 -6.22 2.06
N LEU A 35 5.47 -5.08 2.76
CA LEU A 35 4.28 -4.39 3.27
C LEU A 35 3.32 -4.02 2.13
N TRP A 36 3.84 -3.45 1.04
CA TRP A 36 3.03 -3.08 -0.13
C TRP A 36 2.48 -4.30 -0.86
N LYS A 37 3.28 -5.34 -1.07
CA LYS A 37 2.81 -6.60 -1.67
C LYS A 37 1.65 -7.18 -0.88
N ASN A 38 1.79 -7.28 0.44
CA ASN A 38 0.71 -7.77 1.31
C ASN A 38 -0.56 -6.92 1.19
N PHE A 39 -0.41 -5.58 1.20
CA PHE A 39 -1.53 -4.65 1.04
C PHE A 39 -2.31 -4.90 -0.25
N PHE A 40 -1.63 -4.94 -1.39
CA PHE A 40 -2.29 -5.11 -2.69
C PHE A 40 -2.85 -6.52 -2.87
N THR A 41 -2.11 -7.55 -2.46
CA THR A 41 -2.60 -8.92 -2.53
C THR A 41 -3.91 -9.07 -1.76
N LYS A 42 -4.02 -8.53 -0.55
CA LYS A 42 -5.24 -8.68 0.23
C LYS A 42 -6.43 -7.92 -0.36
N LEU A 43 -6.23 -6.67 -0.79
CA LEU A 43 -7.33 -5.85 -1.34
C LEU A 43 -7.81 -6.29 -2.72
N LEU A 44 -6.90 -6.77 -3.58
CA LEU A 44 -7.25 -7.16 -4.95
C LEU A 44 -7.84 -8.58 -5.04
N ASN A 45 -7.72 -9.37 -3.98
CA ASN A 45 -8.11 -10.79 -3.97
C ASN A 45 -9.10 -11.10 -2.84
N THR A 46 -9.90 -10.12 -2.43
CA THR A 46 -10.96 -10.32 -1.44
C THR A 46 -12.14 -11.09 -2.05
N SER A 47 -12.73 -12.03 -1.30
CA SER A 47 -13.87 -12.81 -1.78
C SER A 47 -15.17 -12.00 -1.81
N PRO A 48 -16.08 -12.28 -2.77
CA PRO A 48 -17.42 -11.69 -2.76
C PRO A 48 -18.15 -12.03 -1.45
N GLY A 49 -18.67 -11.01 -0.77
CA GLY A 49 -19.43 -11.17 0.48
C GLY A 49 -18.59 -11.11 1.77
N TYR A 50 -17.27 -10.91 1.68
CA TYR A 50 -16.43 -10.68 2.85
C TYR A 50 -16.65 -9.28 3.45
N ASP A 51 -16.88 -9.20 4.77
CA ASP A 51 -16.88 -7.92 5.49
C ASP A 51 -15.46 -7.37 5.55
N GLY A 52 -15.20 -6.38 4.71
CA GLY A 52 -13.89 -5.74 4.57
C GLY A 52 -13.38 -5.04 5.84
N LYS A 53 -14.19 -4.88 6.89
CA LYS A 53 -13.78 -4.16 8.09
C LYS A 53 -12.56 -4.76 8.78
N GLU A 54 -12.57 -6.07 9.01
CA GLU A 54 -11.46 -6.76 9.69
C GLU A 54 -10.18 -6.68 8.85
N LEU A 55 -10.29 -6.93 7.54
CA LEU A 55 -9.18 -6.78 6.61
C LEU A 55 -8.58 -5.37 6.62
N LEU A 56 -9.42 -4.34 6.54
CA LEU A 56 -8.97 -2.95 6.54
C LEU A 56 -8.31 -2.57 7.87
N GLN A 57 -8.82 -3.08 8.99
CA GLN A 57 -8.20 -2.90 10.29
C GLN A 57 -6.81 -3.55 10.34
N GLU A 58 -6.69 -4.79 9.90
CA GLU A 58 -5.42 -5.53 9.88
C GLU A 58 -4.38 -4.82 8.99
N LEU A 59 -4.81 -4.36 7.81
CA LEU A 59 -3.97 -3.57 6.91
C LEU A 59 -3.52 -2.28 7.58
N ARG A 60 -4.42 -1.52 8.19
CA ARG A 60 -4.07 -0.30 8.92
C ARG A 60 -3.04 -0.55 10.01
N GLU A 61 -3.24 -1.59 10.82
CA GLU A 61 -2.32 -1.96 11.90
C GLU A 61 -0.93 -2.36 11.37
N SER A 62 -0.86 -3.05 10.23
CA SER A 62 0.42 -3.42 9.61
C SER A 62 1.25 -2.19 9.22
N PHE A 63 0.61 -1.17 8.65
CA PHE A 63 1.27 0.10 8.33
C PHE A 63 1.64 0.89 9.59
N GLN A 64 0.76 0.91 10.59
CA GLN A 64 1.05 1.57 11.87
C GLN A 64 2.26 0.93 12.56
N ARG A 65 2.32 -0.41 12.62
CA ARG A 65 3.47 -1.14 13.16
C ARG A 65 4.76 -0.80 12.42
N TYR A 66 4.73 -0.77 11.08
CA TYR A 66 5.89 -0.34 10.29
C TYR A 66 6.31 1.09 10.61
N MET A 67 5.38 2.04 10.66
CA MET A 67 5.68 3.44 10.97
C MET A 67 6.27 3.62 12.38
N CYS A 68 5.75 2.89 13.36
CA CYS A 68 6.23 2.96 14.74
C CYS A 68 7.52 2.18 14.98
N SER A 69 7.88 1.24 14.09
CA SER A 69 9.10 0.42 14.24
C SER A 69 10.40 1.24 14.21
N ASN A 70 10.38 2.43 13.60
CA ASN A 70 11.50 3.34 13.54
C ASN A 70 11.02 4.78 13.73
N PRO A 71 11.37 5.46 14.84
CA PRO A 71 10.96 6.84 15.11
C PRO A 71 11.31 7.84 13.99
N GLN A 72 12.36 7.58 13.21
CA GLN A 72 12.75 8.42 12.09
C GLN A 72 11.71 8.40 10.95
N LEU A 73 10.95 7.32 10.78
CA LEU A 73 9.89 7.25 9.75
C LEU A 73 8.76 8.23 10.06
N ILE A 74 8.31 8.28 11.31
CA ILE A 74 7.28 9.25 11.75
C ILE A 74 7.81 10.67 11.66
N LYS A 75 9.06 10.92 12.07
CA LYS A 75 9.68 12.24 11.95
C LYS A 75 9.72 12.70 10.49
N LYS A 76 10.23 11.86 9.59
CA LYS A 76 10.28 12.13 8.16
C LYS A 76 8.89 12.35 7.55
N LEU A 77 7.89 11.56 7.95
CA LEU A 77 6.52 11.75 7.48
C LEU A 77 5.98 13.12 7.88
N LYS A 78 6.18 13.54 9.13
CA LYS A 78 5.75 14.88 9.59
C LYS A 78 6.40 15.98 8.76
N GLU A 79 7.71 15.88 8.51
CA GLU A 79 8.44 16.85 7.67
C GLU A 79 7.89 16.89 6.24
N LEU A 80 7.59 15.72 5.64
CA LEU A 80 7.00 15.63 4.30
C LEU A 80 5.59 16.25 4.25
N LEU A 81 4.76 16.02 5.27
CA LEU A 81 3.42 16.61 5.35
C LEU A 81 3.48 18.14 5.48
N VAL A 82 4.42 18.67 6.27
CA VAL A 82 4.64 20.13 6.37
C VAL A 82 5.05 20.70 5.02
N LYS A 83 6.01 20.07 4.32
CA LYS A 83 6.44 20.48 2.97
C LYS A 83 5.29 20.43 1.96
N GLN A 84 4.49 19.37 1.99
CA GLN A 84 3.33 19.22 1.12
C GLN A 84 2.32 20.35 1.35
N ARG A 85 2.01 20.67 2.62
CA ARG A 85 1.12 21.79 2.96
C ARG A 85 1.66 23.12 2.44
N SER A 86 2.94 23.41 2.67
CA SER A 86 3.56 24.64 2.14
C SER A 86 3.49 24.71 0.62
N SER A 87 3.74 23.61 -0.09
CA SER A 87 3.68 23.57 -1.56
C SER A 87 2.26 23.75 -2.10
N LEU A 88 1.24 23.24 -1.42
CA LEU A 88 -0.17 23.37 -1.83
C LEU A 88 -0.75 24.75 -1.52
N CYS A 89 -0.28 25.40 -0.45
CA CYS A 89 -0.75 26.73 -0.04
C CYS A 89 0.07 27.89 -0.64
N SER A 90 1.04 27.60 -1.52
CA SER A 90 1.82 28.62 -2.26
C SER A 90 1.25 28.89 -3.66
N ALA A 91 0.00 28.50 -3.91
CA ALA A 91 -0.74 28.73 -5.15
C ALA A 91 -1.86 29.77 -4.94
#